data_AF-A0A8J7ELB9-F1
#
_entry.id   AF-A0A8J7ELB9-F1
#
_cell.length_a   1.000
_cell.length_b   1.000
_cell.length_c   1.000
_cell.angle_alpha   90.00
_cell.angle_beta   90.00
_cell.angle_gamma   90.00
#
_symmetry.space_group_name_H-M   'P 1'
#
loop_
_entity.id
_entity.type
_entity.pdbx_description
1 polymer ?
#
loop_
_entity_poly.entity_id
_entity_poly.type
_entity_poly.pdbx_seq_one_letter_code
_entity_poly.pdbx_strand_id
1 'polypeptide(L)'
;MNDYVRSKTKPINSHFRKKYLDPLISKGGEFVELKEEEIKPLLAIRSIYQKRESDYKVTEEQISKFIQEKGADHALGVYNKLLLDILSDPSYQMPQNIADEPESSVGSDNNPINDPVNDPDVTEANDLKELWTESDNS
;
A
#
# COMPACT_ATOMS: atom_id res chain seq x y z
N MET A 1 -13.12 15.35 11.01
CA MET A 1 -13.54 14.28 10.08
C MET A 1 -12.35 13.35 10.01
N ASN A 2 -12.49 12.08 10.39
CA ASN A 2 -11.36 11.13 10.30
C ASN A 2 -11.44 10.51 8.90
N ASP A 3 -10.39 10.70 8.11
CA ASP A 3 -10.34 10.19 6.74
C ASP A 3 -9.71 8.80 6.77
N TYR A 4 -10.48 7.80 6.32
CA TYR A 4 -10.07 6.41 6.34
C TYR A 4 -9.41 6.02 5.01
N VAL A 5 -8.16 5.60 5.09
CA VAL A 5 -7.41 5.12 3.92
C VAL A 5 -7.98 3.78 3.45
N ARG A 6 -8.33 2.91 4.39
CA ARG A 6 -9.02 1.64 4.14
C ARG A 6 -10.18 1.46 5.10
N SER A 7 -11.40 1.28 4.58
CA SER A 7 -12.63 1.11 5.36
C SER A 7 -13.33 -0.20 5.01
N LYS A 8 -14.17 -0.70 5.92
CA LYS A 8 -15.02 -1.87 5.72
C LYS A 8 -16.08 -1.67 4.62
N THR A 9 -16.29 -0.41 4.23
CA THR A 9 -17.30 0.02 3.25
C THR A 9 -16.75 0.13 1.84
N LYS A 10 -15.42 0.07 1.65
CA LYS A 10 -14.81 0.03 0.32
C LYS A 10 -14.74 -1.43 -0.14
N PRO A 11 -15.34 -1.77 -1.29
CA PRO A 11 -15.28 -3.12 -1.81
C PRO A 11 -13.84 -3.49 -2.17
N ILE A 12 -13.50 -4.77 -2.04
CA ILE A 12 -12.17 -5.29 -2.39
C ILE A 12 -12.30 -6.12 -3.65
N ASN A 13 -11.37 -5.94 -4.58
CA ASN A 13 -11.27 -6.78 -5.76
C ASN A 13 -11.13 -8.27 -5.38
N SER A 14 -11.95 -9.13 -5.98
CA SER A 14 -12.01 -10.57 -5.72
C SER A 14 -10.65 -11.28 -5.84
N HIS A 15 -9.81 -10.89 -6.82
CA HIS A 15 -8.46 -11.44 -6.97
C HIS A 15 -7.57 -11.10 -5.77
N PHE A 16 -7.61 -9.83 -5.32
CA PHE A 16 -6.84 -9.38 -4.16
C PHE A 16 -7.29 -10.07 -2.87
N ARG A 17 -8.59 -10.28 -2.69
CA ARG A 17 -9.11 -11.05 -1.55
C ARG A 17 -8.51 -12.46 -1.52
N LYS A 18 -8.70 -13.22 -2.59
CA LYS A 18 -8.26 -14.63 -2.64
C LYS A 18 -6.74 -14.78 -2.54
N LYS A 19 -6.00 -13.86 -3.17
CA LYS A 19 -4.54 -13.95 -3.24
C LYS A 19 -3.85 -13.48 -1.96
N TYR A 20 -4.38 -12.48 -1.26
CA TYR A 20 -3.71 -11.85 -0.13
C TYR A 20 -4.53 -11.90 1.16
N LEU A 21 -5.82 -11.57 1.12
CA LEU A 21 -6.63 -11.43 2.33
C LEU A 21 -6.95 -12.79 2.96
N ASP A 22 -7.50 -13.74 2.20
CA ASP A 22 -7.91 -15.04 2.73
C ASP A 22 -6.73 -15.84 3.33
N PRO A 23 -5.53 -15.86 2.70
CA PRO A 23 -4.36 -16.50 3.31
C PRO A 23 -3.93 -15.85 4.62
N LEU A 24 -3.98 -14.52 4.72
CA LEU A 24 -3.64 -13.81 5.97
C LEU A 24 -4.68 -14.12 7.05
N ILE A 25 -5.96 -14.16 6.71
CA ILE A 25 -7.04 -14.54 7.64
C ILE A 25 -6.82 -15.96 8.18
N SER A 26 -6.51 -16.93 7.31
CA SER A 26 -6.29 -18.32 7.74
C SER A 26 -5.12 -18.50 8.71
N LYS A 27 -4.21 -17.52 8.76
CA LYS A 27 -3.06 -17.47 9.66
C LYS A 27 -3.31 -16.61 10.90
N GLY A 28 -4.57 -16.18 11.11
CA GLY A 28 -4.96 -15.35 12.24
C GLY A 28 -4.75 -13.85 12.03
N GLY A 29 -4.67 -13.39 10.77
CA GLY A 29 -4.63 -11.96 10.47
C GLY A 29 -5.94 -11.26 10.81
N GLU A 30 -5.85 -10.08 11.42
CA GLU A 30 -6.98 -9.21 11.73
C GLU A 30 -7.19 -8.13 10.67
N PHE A 31 -8.45 -7.75 10.44
CA PHE A 31 -8.77 -6.60 9.61
C PHE A 31 -8.75 -5.31 10.45
N VAL A 32 -7.65 -4.56 10.34
CA VAL A 32 -7.52 -3.25 10.99
C VAL A 32 -7.97 -2.14 10.05
N GLU A 33 -8.75 -1.20 10.59
CA GLU A 33 -9.13 0.02 9.90
C GLU A 33 -7.96 1.00 9.92
N LEU A 34 -7.54 1.44 8.73
CA LEU A 34 -6.37 2.31 8.59
C LEU A 34 -6.82 3.77 8.53
N LYS A 35 -6.53 4.53 9.59
CA LYS A 35 -6.85 5.95 9.66
C LYS A 35 -5.69 6.80 9.17
N GLU A 36 -5.98 7.82 8.38
CA GLU A 36 -4.96 8.67 7.77
C GLU A 36 -4.12 9.40 8.83
N GLU A 37 -4.76 9.86 9.91
CA GLU A 37 -4.08 10.51 11.04
C GLU A 37 -3.07 9.60 11.77
N GLU A 38 -3.25 8.28 11.72
CA GLU A 38 -2.35 7.30 12.33
C GLU A 38 -1.21 6.93 11.37
N ILE A 39 -1.43 7.00 10.04
CA ILE A 39 -0.45 6.63 9.01
C ILE A 39 0.50 7.78 8.68
N LYS A 40 -0.01 9.01 8.51
CA LYS A 40 0.78 10.20 8.15
C LYS A 40 2.06 10.38 8.96
N PRO A 41 2.02 10.33 10.31
CA PRO A 41 3.23 10.53 11.11
C PRO A 41 4.27 9.41 10.88
N LEU A 42 3.83 8.18 10.60
CA LEU A 42 4.73 7.06 10.27
C LEU A 42 5.40 7.26 8.91
N LEU A 43 4.64 7.70 7.91
CA LEU A 43 5.19 8.02 6.59
C LEU A 43 6.20 9.18 6.67
N ALA A 44 5.90 10.21 7.45
CA ALA A 44 6.79 11.35 7.64
C ALA A 44 8.14 10.93 8.22
N ILE A 45 8.15 10.14 9.30
CA ILE A 45 9.39 9.60 9.89
C ILE A 45 10.12 8.70 8.90
N ARG A 46 9.43 7.84 8.16
CA ARG A 46 10.05 7.01 7.12
C ARG A 46 10.74 7.86 6.05
N SER A 47 10.07 8.90 5.55
CA SER A 47 10.65 9.81 4.55
C SER A 47 11.86 10.56 5.08
N ILE A 48 11.83 11.02 6.34
CA ILE A 48 12.99 11.63 6.99
C ILE A 48 14.14 10.63 7.09
N TYR A 49 13.86 9.42 7.56
CA TYR A 49 14.88 8.38 7.71
C TYR A 49 15.55 8.00 6.38
N GLN A 50 14.79 7.94 5.29
CA GLN A 50 15.31 7.68 3.94
C GLN A 50 16.22 8.79 3.42
N LYS A 51 15.92 10.04 3.78
CA LYS A 51 16.64 11.24 3.35
C LYS A 51 17.61 11.76 4.42
N ARG A 52 17.85 10.97 5.47
CA ARG A 52 18.55 11.43 6.67
C ARG A 52 19.96 11.90 6.37
N GLU A 53 20.65 11.24 5.44
CA GLU A 53 22.03 11.56 5.06
C GLU A 53 22.09 12.65 3.98
N SER A 54 21.20 12.57 2.97
CA SER A 54 21.23 13.46 1.80
C SER A 54 20.68 14.86 2.08
N ASP A 55 19.48 14.93 2.68
CA ASP A 55 18.71 16.19 2.75
C ASP A 55 18.82 16.81 4.15
N TYR A 56 18.76 15.98 5.20
CA TYR A 56 18.61 16.44 6.58
C TYR A 56 19.91 16.40 7.39
N LYS A 57 20.90 15.61 6.97
CA LYS A 57 22.17 15.40 7.65
C LYS A 57 22.01 15.04 9.13
N VAL A 58 21.07 14.15 9.43
CA VAL A 58 20.80 13.64 10.78
C VAL A 58 21.13 12.16 10.88
N THR A 59 21.56 11.73 12.07
CA THR A 59 21.88 10.33 12.35
C THR A 59 20.64 9.54 12.78
N GLU A 60 20.73 8.21 12.73
CA GLU A 60 19.67 7.32 13.22
C GLU A 60 19.39 7.52 14.72
N GLU A 61 20.43 7.77 15.52
CA GLU A 61 20.31 8.03 16.95
C GLU A 61 19.54 9.33 17.22
N GLN A 62 19.76 10.36 16.40
CA GLN A 62 19.03 11.62 16.53
C GLN A 62 17.54 11.44 16.19
N ILE A 63 17.23 10.66 15.15
CA ILE A 63 15.85 10.31 14.80
C ILE A 63 15.20 9.51 15.93
N SER A 64 15.90 8.49 16.45
CA SER A 64 15.42 7.65 17.55
C SER A 64 15.17 8.47 18.81
N LYS A 65 16.08 9.38 19.15
CA LYS A 65 15.94 10.31 20.27
C LYS A 65 14.74 11.24 20.07
N PHE A 66 14.55 11.78 18.87
CA PHE A 66 13.37 12.61 18.56
C PHE A 66 12.06 11.83 18.76
N ILE A 67 11.98 10.59 18.28
CA ILE A 67 10.79 9.74 18.47
C ILE A 67 10.55 9.47 19.96
N GLN A 68 11.62 9.24 20.75
CA GLN A 68 11.50 9.02 22.19
C GLN A 68 11.02 10.27 22.93
N GLU A 69 11.55 11.45 22.60
CA GLU A 69 11.23 12.70 23.28
C GLU A 69 9.90 13.33 22.85
N LYS A 70 9.50 13.13 21.59
CA LYS A 70 8.35 13.79 20.97
C LYS A 70 7.25 12.83 20.51
N GLY A 71 7.42 11.54 20.73
CA GLY A 71 6.47 10.54 20.26
C GLY A 71 5.07 10.70 20.84
N ALA A 72 4.95 11.13 22.11
CA ALA A 72 3.65 11.39 22.73
C ALA A 72 2.91 12.57 22.07
N ASP A 73 3.64 13.62 21.68
CA ASP A 73 3.07 14.84 21.08
C ASP A 73 2.68 14.64 19.61
N HIS A 74 3.35 13.70 18.91
CA HIS A 74 3.22 13.52 17.46
C HIS A 74 2.75 12.12 17.04
N ALA A 75 2.26 11.31 17.98
CA ALA A 75 1.81 9.94 17.74
C ALA A 75 2.85 9.09 16.97
N LEU A 76 4.09 9.08 17.47
CA LEU A 76 5.21 8.31 16.91
C LEU A 76 5.58 7.13 17.79
N GLY A 77 6.17 6.10 17.17
CA GLY A 77 6.63 4.90 17.88
C GLY A 77 5.51 4.26 18.69
N VAL A 78 5.77 4.02 19.98
CA VAL A 78 4.82 3.35 20.90
C VAL A 78 3.57 4.17 21.21
N TYR A 79 3.50 5.44 20.82
CA TYR A 79 2.31 6.28 21.01
C TYR A 79 1.40 6.29 19.76
N ASN A 80 1.85 5.68 18.66
CA ASN A 80 1.04 5.51 17.47
C ASN A 80 0.06 4.34 17.65
N LYS A 81 -1.24 4.61 17.56
CA LYS A 81 -2.29 3.60 17.79
C LYS A 81 -2.21 2.43 16.82
N LEU A 82 -1.94 2.69 15.53
CA LEU A 82 -1.82 1.63 14.54
C LEU A 82 -0.64 0.70 14.85
N LEU A 83 0.49 1.24 15.33
CA LEU A 83 1.61 0.40 15.76
C LEU A 83 1.27 -0.41 17.02
N LEU A 84 0.56 0.17 17.98
CA LEU A 84 0.09 -0.57 19.15
C LEU A 84 -0.87 -1.69 18.77
N ASP A 85 -1.81 -1.44 17.86
CA ASP A 85 -2.74 -2.46 17.37
C ASP A 85 -1.98 -3.60 16.67
N ILE A 86 -1.01 -3.28 15.80
CA ILE A 86 -0.18 -4.28 15.11
C ILE A 86 0.68 -5.11 16.07
N LEU A 87 1.24 -4.47 17.10
CA LEU A 87 2.14 -5.11 18.06
C LEU A 87 1.41 -5.74 19.26
N SER A 88 0.09 -5.53 19.35
CA SER A 88 -0.75 -6.19 20.34
C SER A 88 -0.98 -7.66 19.99
N ASP A 89 -1.56 -8.42 20.93
CA ASP A 89 -2.10 -9.75 20.64
C ASP A 89 -3.43 -9.57 19.88
N PRO A 90 -3.46 -9.82 18.56
CA PRO A 90 -4.58 -9.43 17.71
C PRO A 90 -5.88 -10.17 18.11
N SER A 91 -7.02 -9.55 17.86
CA SER A 91 -8.33 -10.09 18.28
C SER A 91 -8.79 -11.30 17.45
N TYR A 92 -8.18 -11.53 16.28
CA TYR A 92 -8.58 -12.51 15.27
C TYR A 92 -10.01 -12.33 14.72
N GLN A 93 -10.65 -11.18 14.93
CA GLN A 93 -12.04 -10.95 14.53
C GLN A 93 -12.15 -10.30 13.15
N MET A 94 -13.09 -10.81 12.34
CA MET A 94 -13.43 -10.25 11.04
C MET A 94 -14.78 -9.50 11.10
N PRO A 95 -14.89 -8.33 10.46
CA PRO A 95 -16.20 -7.72 10.20
C PRO A 95 -16.98 -8.56 9.19
N GLN A 96 -18.20 -8.98 9.51
CA GLN A 96 -19.01 -9.84 8.63
C GLN A 96 -19.43 -9.20 7.30
N ASN A 97 -19.25 -7.88 7.12
CA ASN A 97 -19.86 -7.10 6.03
C ASN A 97 -18.87 -6.55 4.99
N ILE A 98 -17.70 -7.17 4.77
CA ILE A 98 -16.80 -6.73 3.69
C ILE A 98 -17.32 -7.27 2.35
N ALA A 99 -18.01 -6.42 1.58
CA ALA A 99 -18.52 -6.76 0.25
C ALA A 99 -17.38 -6.87 -0.78
N ASP A 100 -17.55 -7.77 -1.74
CA ASP A 100 -16.67 -7.86 -2.92
C ASP A 100 -17.03 -6.79 -3.94
N GLU A 101 -16.05 -6.32 -4.71
CA GLU A 101 -16.34 -5.54 -5.91
C GLU A 101 -17.19 -6.38 -6.87
N PRO A 102 -18.21 -5.80 -7.51
CA PRO A 102 -18.97 -6.50 -8.54
C PRO A 102 -18.02 -6.89 -9.66
N GLU A 103 -18.06 -8.17 -10.07
CA GLU A 103 -17.30 -8.66 -11.22
C GLU A 103 -17.68 -7.81 -12.44
N SER A 104 -16.72 -7.10 -13.04
CA SER A 104 -16.96 -6.39 -14.29
C SER A 104 -17.26 -7.45 -15.35
N SER A 105 -18.50 -7.49 -15.85
CA SER A 105 -18.83 -8.30 -17.01
C SER A 105 -18.01 -7.78 -18.20
N VAL A 106 -16.88 -8.41 -18.49
CA VAL A 106 -16.24 -8.28 -19.80
C VAL A 106 -17.26 -8.84 -20.78
N GLY A 107 -17.89 -7.94 -21.55
CA GLY A 107 -18.78 -8.32 -22.63
C GLY A 107 -18.05 -9.31 -23.53
N SER A 108 -18.60 -10.51 -23.68
CA SER A 108 -18.18 -11.43 -24.72
C SER A 108 -18.59 -10.86 -26.07
N ASP A 109 -17.79 -9.95 -26.61
CA ASP A 109 -17.89 -9.55 -28.01
C ASP A 109 -17.27 -10.65 -28.87
N ASN A 110 -18.01 -11.76 -29.01
CA ASN A 110 -17.77 -12.76 -30.05
C ASN A 110 -18.22 -12.19 -31.40
N ASN A 111 -17.42 -11.29 -31.99
CA ASN A 111 -17.57 -10.94 -33.40
C ASN A 111 -16.52 -11.71 -34.22
N PRO A 112 -16.93 -12.45 -35.28
CA PRO A 112 -16.00 -13.21 -36.09
C PRO A 112 -15.09 -12.28 -36.89
N ILE A 113 -13.79 -12.53 -36.79
CA ILE A 113 -12.71 -11.83 -37.49
C ILE A 113 -12.92 -11.99 -39.00
N ASN A 114 -13.19 -10.87 -39.69
CA ASN A 114 -12.90 -10.71 -41.11
C ASN A 114 -11.90 -9.55 -41.23
N ASP A 115 -10.63 -9.89 -41.43
CA ASP A 115 -9.56 -8.98 -41.86
C ASP A 115 -9.87 -8.37 -43.25
N PRO A 116 -9.16 -7.33 -43.75
CA PRO A 116 -7.92 -6.71 -43.22
C PRO A 116 -7.96 -5.16 -43.20
N VAL A 117 -6.91 -4.53 -42.64
CA VAL A 117 -6.16 -3.37 -43.17
C VAL A 117 -5.62 -2.48 -42.04
N ASN A 118 -4.33 -2.68 -41.76
CA ASN A 118 -3.28 -1.65 -41.69
C ASN A 118 -3.50 -0.42 -40.77
N ASP A 119 -2.92 -0.47 -39.56
CA ASP A 119 -2.55 0.73 -38.80
C ASP A 119 -1.12 0.55 -38.24
N PRO A 120 -0.14 1.38 -38.67
CA PRO A 120 1.24 1.29 -38.23
C PRO A 120 1.46 2.10 -36.95
N ASP A 121 0.95 1.63 -35.81
CA ASP A 121 1.35 2.18 -34.52
C ASP A 121 1.31 1.14 -33.40
N VAL A 122 2.17 0.12 -33.54
CA VAL A 122 2.53 -0.77 -32.43
C VAL A 122 3.97 -0.45 -32.03
N THR A 123 4.17 0.74 -31.47
CA THR A 123 5.45 1.18 -30.89
C THR A 123 5.22 1.87 -29.55
N GLU A 124 4.69 1.13 -28.57
CA GLU A 124 4.71 1.60 -27.17
C GLU A 124 5.20 0.52 -26.18
N ALA A 125 5.58 -0.67 -26.68
CA ALA A 125 6.06 -1.77 -25.84
C ALA A 125 7.61 -1.91 -25.80
N ASN A 126 8.35 -1.07 -26.54
CA ASN A 126 9.82 -1.13 -26.57
C ASN A 126 10.52 0.01 -25.80
N ASP A 127 9.85 1.11 -25.47
CA ASP A 127 10.48 2.25 -24.78
C ASP A 127 10.71 2.03 -23.28
N LEU A 128 10.10 1.00 -22.68
CA LEU A 128 10.29 0.69 -21.25
C LEU A 128 11.46 -0.26 -20.95
N LYS A 129 12.11 -0.83 -21.98
CA LYS A 129 13.26 -1.73 -21.78
C LYS A 129 14.63 -1.04 -21.86
N GLU A 130 14.73 0.12 -22.50
CA GLU A 130 16.00 0.87 -22.58
C GLU A 130 16.32 1.67 -21.31
N LEU A 131 15.35 1.90 -20.42
CA LEU A 131 15.54 2.74 -19.23
C LEU A 131 16.26 2.05 -18.04
N TRP A 132 16.61 0.76 -18.15
CA TRP A 132 17.18 -0.03 -17.05
C TRP A 132 18.51 -0.74 -17.41
N THR A 133 19.09 -0.48 -18.58
CA THR A 133 20.33 -1.16 -19.01
C THR A 133 21.56 -0.26 -19.13
N GLU A 134 21.50 1.02 -18.78
CA GLU A 134 22.68 1.90 -18.74
C GLU A 134 22.93 2.45 -17.35
N SER A 135 23.38 1.58 -16.45
CA SER A 135 24.15 1.97 -15.26
C SER A 135 25.03 0.79 -14.84
N ASP A 136 25.94 0.38 -15.72
CA ASP A 136 27.13 -0.40 -15.36
C ASP A 136 28.12 -0.36 -16.54
N ASN A 137 28.68 0.82 -16.80
CA ASN A 137 30.03 0.94 -17.36
C ASN A 137 30.55 2.38 -17.19
N SER A 138 31.23 2.66 -16.06
CA SER A 138 32.60 3.20 -16.06
C SER A 138 33.12 3.42 -14.64
#